data_AF-A0A9Q0T8C8-F1
#
_entry.id   AF-A0A9Q0T8C8-F1
#
_cell.length_a   1.000
_cell.length_b   1.000
_cell.length_c   1.000
_cell.angle_alpha   90.00
_cell.angle_beta   90.00
_cell.angle_gamma   90.00
#
_symmetry.space_group_name_H-M   'P 1'
#
loop_
_entity.id
_entity.type
_entity.pdbx_description
1 polymer ?
#
loop_
_entity_poly.entity_id
_entity_poly.type
_entity_poly.pdbx_seq_one_letter_code
_entity_poly.pdbx_strand_id
1 'polypeptide(L)'
;MGIVGSAKESLNKIIVRGEYDEYPDALNMHCAVRLAEMLDQYSRELHKSADNLTENFMMSEIQVLKEAKKIELPNFLPHTAFLAILQKKIQEVSQIPVVFVEKVWNYIDDRIMSVLMDRSENYYQLQQSIGRAGYNLMVKMKERSRNWVTENVQMEKLTDYTSDPAYFNDWNRLMAQQQEFMDALENGDTEFQIKDLGEVAIAGLRKYEKPILLQAFELKMRMIAYWKIVLRRMVDFMALHLQFCAQNLVNKEMGEEIVNELFGGNGGAIEGMLVESPVVAAKREKLNGSIKVLTESKNVLAKIMDRIATSI
;
A
#
# COMPACT_ATOMS: atom_id res chain seq x y z
N MET A 1 -23.23 2.28 -22.27
CA MET A 1 -21.85 1.92 -21.86
C MET A 1 -21.84 0.65 -20.98
N GLY A 2 -22.21 -0.50 -21.55
CA GLY A 2 -22.25 -1.76 -20.79
C GLY A 2 -20.86 -2.29 -20.39
N ILE A 3 -19.88 -2.19 -21.28
CA ILE A 3 -18.52 -2.74 -21.09
C ILE A 3 -17.78 -2.03 -19.95
N VAL A 4 -17.70 -0.69 -20.01
CA VAL A 4 -17.02 0.11 -18.97
C VAL A 4 -17.74 0.00 -17.62
N GLY A 5 -19.07 -0.02 -17.63
CA GLY A 5 -19.86 -0.23 -16.42
C GLY A 5 -19.64 -1.61 -15.80
N SER A 6 -19.57 -2.66 -16.62
CA SER A 6 -19.26 -4.02 -16.18
C SER A 6 -17.84 -4.13 -15.63
N ALA A 7 -16.83 -3.58 -16.32
CA ALA A 7 -15.46 -3.56 -15.83
C ALA A 7 -15.34 -2.81 -14.49
N LYS A 8 -16.04 -1.67 -14.36
CA LYS A 8 -16.11 -0.91 -13.10
C LYS A 8 -16.71 -1.72 -11.96
N GLU A 9 -17.79 -2.47 -12.21
CA GLU A 9 -18.40 -3.30 -11.17
C GLU A 9 -17.46 -4.44 -10.75
N SER A 10 -16.85 -5.13 -11.71
CA SER A 10 -15.86 -6.19 -11.45
C SER A 10 -14.67 -5.70 -10.64
N LEU A 11 -14.13 -4.52 -10.99
CA LEU A 11 -13.03 -3.90 -10.24
C LEU A 11 -13.47 -3.44 -8.84
N ASN A 12 -14.69 -2.92 -8.69
CA ASN A 12 -15.23 -2.57 -7.38
C ASN A 12 -15.34 -3.80 -6.48
N LYS A 13 -15.86 -4.91 -7.01
CA LYS A 13 -15.96 -6.17 -6.28
C LYS A 13 -14.60 -6.61 -5.76
N ILE A 14 -13.62 -6.76 -6.65
CA ILE A 14 -12.35 -7.38 -6.27
C ILE A 14 -11.40 -6.44 -5.51
N ILE A 15 -11.32 -5.16 -5.90
CA ILE A 15 -10.37 -4.19 -5.31
C ILE A 15 -10.96 -3.47 -4.10
N VAL A 16 -12.22 -3.02 -4.19
CA VAL A 16 -12.80 -2.09 -3.21
C VAL A 16 -13.59 -2.82 -2.13
N ARG A 17 -14.46 -3.76 -2.51
CA ARG A 17 -15.36 -4.48 -1.61
C ARG A 17 -14.77 -5.79 -1.07
N GLY A 18 -13.75 -6.33 -1.74
CA GLY A 18 -13.12 -7.61 -1.37
C GLY A 18 -13.98 -8.84 -1.68
N GLU A 19 -14.93 -8.70 -2.61
CA GLU A 19 -15.72 -9.80 -3.15
C GLU A 19 -14.87 -10.63 -4.13
N TYR A 20 -15.02 -11.95 -4.10
CA TYR A 20 -14.28 -12.90 -4.95
C TYR A 20 -15.21 -13.83 -5.74
N ASP A 21 -16.51 -13.60 -5.69
CA ASP A 21 -17.57 -14.40 -6.34
C ASP A 21 -17.38 -14.47 -7.87
N GLU A 22 -16.87 -13.40 -8.47
CA GLU A 22 -16.60 -13.33 -9.90
C GLU A 22 -15.37 -14.15 -10.33
N TYR A 23 -14.40 -14.34 -9.43
CA TYR A 23 -13.14 -15.03 -9.70
C TYR A 23 -12.76 -16.00 -8.57
N PRO A 24 -13.56 -17.06 -8.32
CA PRO A 24 -13.38 -17.92 -7.15
C PRO A 24 -12.03 -18.65 -7.18
N ASP A 25 -11.62 -19.15 -8.35
CA ASP A 25 -10.40 -19.98 -8.49
C ASP A 25 -9.14 -19.16 -8.79
N ALA A 26 -9.29 -17.89 -9.17
CA ALA A 26 -8.15 -17.03 -9.51
C ALA A 26 -7.69 -16.27 -8.27
N LEU A 27 -6.84 -16.90 -7.44
CA LEU A 27 -6.31 -16.32 -6.20
C LEU A 27 -5.55 -14.99 -6.39
N ASN A 28 -5.09 -14.70 -7.60
CA ASN A 28 -4.48 -13.43 -7.97
C ASN A 28 -5.51 -12.32 -8.24
N MET A 29 -6.81 -12.64 -8.31
CA MET A 29 -7.90 -11.67 -8.41
C MET A 29 -8.52 -11.36 -7.04
N HIS A 30 -8.08 -12.01 -5.96
CA HIS A 30 -8.56 -11.74 -4.60
C HIS A 30 -7.83 -10.50 -4.02
N CYS A 31 -8.02 -9.35 -4.66
CA CYS A 31 -7.15 -8.18 -4.46
C CYS A 31 -7.16 -7.67 -3.02
N ALA A 32 -8.30 -7.61 -2.34
CA ALA A 32 -8.34 -7.19 -0.94
C ALA A 32 -7.44 -8.04 -0.03
N VAL A 33 -7.44 -9.38 -0.22
CA VAL A 33 -6.58 -10.30 0.53
C VAL A 33 -5.11 -10.05 0.20
N ARG A 34 -4.78 -9.94 -1.10
CA ARG A 34 -3.39 -9.69 -1.53
C ARG A 34 -2.85 -8.36 -1.03
N LEU A 35 -3.66 -7.31 -1.03
CA LEU A 35 -3.28 -6.01 -0.49
C LEU A 35 -3.04 -6.06 1.02
N ALA A 36 -3.85 -6.80 1.77
CA ALA A 36 -3.62 -7.04 3.19
C ALA A 36 -2.30 -7.79 3.45
N GLU A 37 -2.03 -8.87 2.70
CA GLU A 37 -0.76 -9.61 2.79
C GLU A 37 0.46 -8.73 2.47
N MET A 38 0.33 -7.85 1.48
CA MET A 38 1.37 -6.89 1.11
C MET A 38 1.61 -5.87 2.23
N LEU A 39 0.56 -5.33 2.86
CA LEU A 39 0.67 -4.44 4.02
C LEU A 39 1.31 -5.13 5.22
N ASP A 40 0.96 -6.39 5.49
CA ASP A 40 1.58 -7.18 6.55
C ASP A 40 3.08 -7.41 6.28
N GLN A 41 3.44 -7.68 5.03
CA GLN A 41 4.84 -7.78 4.62
C GLN A 41 5.58 -6.45 4.82
N TYR A 42 4.98 -5.35 4.40
CA TYR A 42 5.54 -4.01 4.56
C TYR A 42 5.76 -3.66 6.04
N SER A 43 4.79 -3.96 6.90
CA SER A 43 4.92 -3.81 8.35
C SER A 43 6.13 -4.61 8.88
N ARG A 44 6.27 -5.88 8.47
CA ARG A 44 7.43 -6.70 8.86
C ARG A 44 8.76 -6.14 8.35
N GLU A 45 8.82 -5.63 7.12
CA GLU A 45 10.03 -5.02 6.55
C GLU A 45 10.45 -3.76 7.30
N LEU A 46 9.49 -2.89 7.62
CA LEU A 46 9.72 -1.72 8.47
C LEU A 46 10.28 -2.12 9.85
N HIS A 47 9.68 -3.12 10.51
CA HIS A 47 10.13 -3.57 11.82
C HIS A 47 11.50 -4.26 11.78
N LYS A 48 11.87 -4.93 10.69
CA LYS A 48 13.23 -5.50 10.51
C LYS A 48 14.30 -4.42 10.36
N SER A 49 13.94 -3.28 9.78
CA SER A 49 14.84 -2.12 9.66
C SER A 49 14.93 -1.29 10.95
N ALA A 50 14.13 -1.61 11.97
CA ALA A 50 14.18 -0.94 13.27
C ALA A 50 15.39 -1.42 14.10
N ASP A 51 16.04 -0.48 14.80
CA ASP A 51 17.27 -0.64 15.59
C ASP A 51 17.56 -2.06 16.11
N ASN A 52 18.74 -2.57 15.76
CA ASN A 52 19.41 -3.59 16.56
C ASN A 52 19.81 -2.96 17.90
N LEU A 53 19.06 -3.24 18.96
CA LEU A 53 19.33 -2.79 20.33
C LEU A 53 20.70 -3.25 20.86
N THR A 54 21.24 -4.33 20.29
CA THR A 54 22.46 -5.01 20.71
C THR A 54 23.74 -4.32 20.26
N GLU A 55 23.74 -3.63 19.12
CA GLU A 55 24.93 -2.96 18.60
C GLU A 55 24.83 -1.44 18.82
N ASN A 56 25.85 -0.85 19.46
CA ASN A 56 25.97 0.60 19.64
C ASN A 56 24.86 1.25 20.48
N PHE A 57 24.36 0.56 21.51
CA PHE A 57 23.37 1.10 22.45
C PHE A 57 23.78 2.49 22.99
N MET A 58 22.86 3.47 22.91
CA MET A 58 23.03 4.88 23.30
C MET A 58 24.12 5.68 22.57
N MET A 59 24.85 5.10 21.62
CA MET A 59 26.00 5.78 21.01
C MET A 59 25.57 6.95 20.12
N SER A 60 24.44 6.84 19.41
CA SER A 60 23.86 7.94 18.63
C SER A 60 23.48 9.12 19.52
N GLU A 61 22.83 8.84 20.65
CA GLU A 61 22.37 9.83 21.61
C GLU A 61 23.56 10.57 22.23
N ILE A 62 24.59 9.83 22.66
CA ILE A 62 25.82 10.39 23.22
C ILE A 62 26.55 11.24 22.17
N GLN A 63 26.60 10.82 20.91
CA GLN A 63 27.26 11.56 19.84
C GLN A 63 26.57 12.92 19.62
N VAL A 64 25.25 12.94 19.46
CA VAL A 64 24.47 14.18 19.26
C VAL A 64 24.64 15.14 20.44
N LEU A 65 24.58 14.64 21.68
CA LEU A 65 24.79 15.46 22.88
C LEU A 65 26.21 16.03 22.96
N LYS A 66 27.24 15.24 22.59
CA LYS A 66 28.63 15.71 22.58
C LYS A 66 28.89 16.75 21.50
N GLU A 67 28.34 16.55 20.31
CA GLU A 67 28.48 17.50 19.20
C GLU A 67 27.90 18.85 19.59
N ALA A 68 26.70 18.88 20.18
CA ALA A 68 26.08 20.09 20.70
C ALA A 68 26.91 20.81 21.77
N LYS A 69 27.54 20.06 22.70
CA LYS A 69 28.42 20.64 23.74
C LYS A 69 29.68 21.27 23.15
N LYS A 70 30.25 20.70 22.08
CA LYS A 70 31.47 21.19 21.42
C LYS A 70 31.29 22.52 20.70
N ILE A 71 30.12 22.74 20.12
CA ILE A 71 29.78 23.98 19.40
C ILE A 71 29.27 25.08 20.33
N GLU A 72 29.42 24.89 21.66
CA GLU A 72 29.00 25.82 22.71
C GLU A 72 27.58 26.37 22.51
N LEU A 73 26.68 25.56 21.91
CA LEU A 73 25.33 26.00 21.62
C LEU A 73 24.63 26.30 22.96
N PRO A 74 24.28 27.57 23.23
CA PRO A 74 23.54 27.91 24.44
C PRO A 74 22.18 27.22 24.36
N ASN A 75 21.81 26.49 25.42
CA ASN A 75 20.50 25.84 25.53
C ASN A 75 20.18 24.83 24.41
N PHE A 76 21.12 23.96 24.00
CA PHE A 76 20.76 22.82 23.14
C PHE A 76 19.80 21.88 23.89
N LEU A 77 18.50 22.05 23.65
CA LEU A 77 17.43 21.38 24.38
C LEU A 77 17.40 19.88 24.02
N PRO A 78 17.01 18.99 24.95
CA PRO A 78 16.78 17.56 24.67
C PRO A 78 15.87 17.30 23.47
N HIS A 79 14.93 18.22 23.19
CA HIS A 79 14.04 18.13 22.02
C HIS A 79 14.80 18.25 20.67
N THR A 80 15.80 19.13 20.55
CA THR A 80 16.59 19.25 19.31
C THR A 80 17.43 17.99 19.08
N ALA A 81 18.02 17.45 20.15
CA ALA A 81 18.75 16.19 20.09
C ALA A 81 17.84 15.03 19.63
N PHE A 82 16.63 14.97 20.20
CA PHE A 82 15.63 13.98 19.82
C PHE A 82 15.27 14.06 18.33
N LEU A 83 14.96 15.26 17.82
CA LEU A 83 14.62 15.46 16.41
C LEU A 83 15.77 15.07 15.48
N ALA A 84 17.01 15.39 15.82
CA ALA A 84 18.17 15.00 15.00
C ALA A 84 18.28 13.47 14.86
N ILE A 85 18.06 12.73 15.96
CA ILE A 85 18.07 11.26 15.96
C ILE A 85 16.87 10.72 15.16
N LEU A 86 15.68 11.27 15.36
CA LEU A 86 14.47 10.88 14.63
C LEU A 86 14.66 11.02 13.12
N GLN A 87 15.19 12.16 12.67
CA GLN A 87 15.45 12.46 11.27
C GLN A 87 16.40 11.44 10.63
N LYS A 88 17.47 11.07 11.35
CA LYS A 88 18.42 10.06 10.89
C LYS A 88 17.73 8.69 10.73
N LYS A 89 16.97 8.25 11.72
CA LYS A 89 16.25 6.97 11.67
C LYS A 89 15.21 6.93 10.55
N ILE A 90 14.45 8.01 10.34
CA ILE A 90 13.49 8.09 9.24
C ILE A 90 14.22 8.06 7.89
N GLN A 91 15.38 8.70 7.78
CA GLN A 91 16.16 8.67 6.56
C GLN A 91 16.60 7.24 6.19
N GLU A 92 16.98 6.42 7.17
CA GLU A 92 17.38 5.02 6.99
C GLU A 92 16.24 4.16 6.42
N VAL A 93 14.99 4.41 6.82
CA VAL A 93 13.81 3.68 6.35
C VAL A 93 13.07 4.34 5.18
N SER A 94 13.52 5.52 4.74
CA SER A 94 12.76 6.39 3.81
C SER A 94 12.39 5.76 2.46
N GLN A 95 13.17 4.79 1.99
CA GLN A 95 12.91 4.11 0.72
C GLN A 95 11.91 2.96 0.84
N ILE A 96 11.72 2.38 2.03
CA ILE A 96 10.84 1.22 2.23
C ILE A 96 9.38 1.55 1.84
N PRO A 97 8.78 2.67 2.28
CA PRO A 97 7.42 3.04 1.87
C PRO A 97 7.29 3.31 0.36
N VAL A 98 8.34 3.87 -0.26
CA VAL A 98 8.35 4.21 -1.69
C VAL A 98 8.37 2.94 -2.55
N VAL A 99 9.26 2.01 -2.24
CA VAL A 99 9.33 0.72 -2.93
C VAL A 99 8.03 -0.07 -2.73
N PHE A 100 7.45 0.00 -1.52
CA PHE A 100 6.19 -0.66 -1.23
C PHE A 100 5.03 -0.14 -2.10
N VAL A 101 4.86 1.18 -2.19
CA VAL A 101 3.73 1.76 -2.95
C VAL A 101 3.84 1.44 -4.44
N GLU A 102 5.05 1.41 -4.99
CA GLU A 102 5.29 0.99 -6.38
C GLU A 102 4.90 -0.49 -6.60
N LYS A 103 5.28 -1.38 -5.67
CA LYS A 103 4.92 -2.80 -5.73
C LYS A 103 3.39 -2.98 -5.73
N VAL A 104 2.67 -2.27 -4.86
CA VAL A 104 1.19 -2.31 -4.80
C VAL A 104 0.57 -1.84 -6.10
N TRP A 105 1.02 -0.71 -6.64
CA TRP A 105 0.45 -0.20 -7.88
C TRP A 105 0.79 -1.03 -9.11
N ASN A 106 1.94 -1.68 -9.16
CA ASN A 106 2.25 -2.65 -10.23
C ASN A 106 1.29 -3.84 -10.18
N TYR A 107 0.99 -4.36 -8.98
CA TYR A 107 -0.02 -5.39 -8.82
C TYR A 107 -1.40 -4.90 -9.27
N ILE A 108 -1.85 -3.73 -8.82
CA ILE A 108 -3.17 -3.17 -9.17
C ILE A 108 -3.28 -2.89 -10.68
N ASP A 109 -2.22 -2.38 -11.30
CA ASP A 109 -2.12 -2.14 -12.75
C ASP A 109 -2.43 -3.41 -13.54
N ASP A 110 -1.74 -4.51 -13.22
CA ASP A 110 -1.96 -5.80 -13.87
C ASP A 110 -3.42 -6.27 -13.74
N ARG A 111 -4.07 -6.02 -12.60
CA ARG A 111 -5.47 -6.43 -12.37
C ARG A 111 -6.44 -5.57 -13.16
N ILE A 112 -6.26 -4.25 -13.14
CA ILE A 112 -7.07 -3.31 -13.90
C ILE A 112 -6.96 -3.61 -15.38
N MET A 113 -5.74 -3.73 -15.90
CA MET A 113 -5.49 -4.02 -17.30
C MET A 113 -6.09 -5.36 -17.71
N SER A 114 -5.96 -6.41 -16.88
CA SER A 114 -6.57 -7.71 -17.17
C SER A 114 -8.09 -7.62 -17.30
N VAL A 115 -8.78 -6.95 -16.37
CA VAL A 115 -10.25 -6.83 -16.41
C VAL A 115 -10.69 -5.95 -17.59
N LEU A 116 -9.99 -4.83 -17.85
CA LEU A 116 -10.32 -3.96 -18.97
C LEU A 116 -10.15 -4.66 -20.32
N MET A 117 -9.09 -5.45 -20.49
CA MET A 117 -8.82 -6.21 -21.71
C MET A 117 -9.83 -7.33 -21.93
N ASP A 118 -10.15 -8.11 -20.89
CA ASP A 118 -11.17 -9.17 -20.94
C ASP A 118 -12.52 -8.61 -21.39
N ARG A 119 -12.97 -7.54 -20.73
CA ARG A 119 -14.29 -6.93 -20.99
C ARG A 119 -14.43 -6.33 -22.38
N SER A 120 -13.32 -6.03 -23.06
CA SER A 120 -13.31 -5.39 -24.38
C SER A 120 -12.80 -6.27 -25.51
N GLU A 121 -12.49 -7.56 -25.25
CA GLU A 121 -11.85 -8.48 -26.20
C GLU A 121 -12.55 -8.59 -27.57
N ASN A 122 -13.87 -8.42 -27.58
CA ASN A 122 -14.69 -8.58 -28.79
C ASN A 122 -14.65 -7.37 -29.72
N TYR A 123 -14.11 -6.24 -29.24
CA TYR A 123 -14.11 -4.94 -29.91
C TYR A 123 -12.69 -4.38 -29.97
N TYR A 124 -11.94 -4.76 -31.01
CA TYR A 124 -10.50 -4.46 -31.10
C TYR A 124 -10.18 -2.97 -30.94
N GLN A 125 -10.86 -2.09 -31.66
CA GLN A 125 -10.58 -0.65 -31.57
C GLN A 125 -10.93 -0.07 -30.20
N LEU A 126 -12.04 -0.53 -29.60
CA LEU A 126 -12.41 -0.14 -28.24
C LEU A 126 -11.38 -0.65 -27.22
N GLN A 127 -10.92 -1.90 -27.35
CA GLN A 127 -9.90 -2.49 -26.48
C GLN A 127 -8.59 -1.71 -26.54
N GLN A 128 -8.14 -1.29 -27.73
CA GLN A 128 -6.95 -0.46 -27.87
C GLN A 128 -7.10 0.88 -27.14
N SER A 129 -8.22 1.58 -27.34
CA SER A 129 -8.48 2.86 -26.66
C SER A 129 -8.59 2.70 -25.14
N ILE A 130 -9.36 1.70 -24.66
CA ILE A 130 -9.46 1.40 -23.23
C ILE A 130 -8.09 1.06 -22.63
N GLY A 131 -7.25 0.32 -23.37
CA GLY A 131 -5.89 -0.01 -22.94
C GLY A 131 -5.00 1.20 -22.77
N ARG A 132 -5.03 2.14 -23.72
CA ARG A 132 -4.30 3.41 -23.60
C ARG A 132 -4.78 4.24 -22.41
N ALA A 133 -6.10 4.36 -22.25
CA ALA A 133 -6.68 5.06 -21.11
C ALA A 133 -6.27 4.42 -19.77
N GLY A 134 -6.35 3.09 -19.67
CA GLY A 134 -5.93 2.34 -18.48
C GLY A 134 -4.46 2.58 -18.15
N TYR A 135 -3.57 2.45 -19.13
CA TYR A 135 -2.14 2.70 -18.95
C TYR A 135 -1.86 4.13 -18.48
N ASN A 136 -2.45 5.14 -19.13
CA ASN A 136 -2.27 6.55 -18.78
C ASN A 136 -2.76 6.84 -17.35
N LEU A 137 -3.90 6.27 -16.95
CA LEU A 137 -4.41 6.38 -15.59
C LEU A 137 -3.44 5.76 -14.58
N MET A 138 -2.92 4.57 -14.85
CA MET A 138 -2.00 3.88 -13.95
C MET A 138 -0.69 4.63 -13.76
N VAL A 139 -0.13 5.22 -14.83
CA VAL A 139 1.05 6.10 -14.72
C VAL A 139 0.77 7.29 -13.80
N LYS A 140 -0.39 7.97 -13.97
CA LYS A 140 -0.79 9.10 -13.11
C LYS A 140 -0.93 8.67 -11.64
N MET A 141 -1.50 7.51 -11.38
CA MET A 141 -1.76 7.00 -10.03
C MET A 141 -0.49 6.56 -9.30
N LYS A 142 0.43 5.92 -10.00
CA LYS A 142 1.77 5.57 -9.49
C LYS A 142 2.53 6.82 -9.07
N GLU A 143 2.61 7.82 -9.95
CA GLU A 143 3.35 9.06 -9.68
C GLU A 143 2.73 9.85 -8.52
N ARG A 144 1.39 10.01 -8.51
CA ARG A 144 0.69 10.69 -7.41
C ARG A 144 0.96 10.03 -6.06
N SER A 145 0.89 8.70 -6.01
CA SER A 145 1.10 7.96 -4.77
C SER A 145 2.55 8.01 -4.30
N ARG A 146 3.51 7.93 -5.23
CA ARG A 146 4.93 8.08 -4.90
C ARG A 146 5.24 9.46 -4.31
N ASN A 147 4.68 10.52 -4.88
CA ASN A 147 4.84 11.89 -4.36
C ASN A 147 4.21 12.02 -2.97
N TRP A 148 2.98 11.54 -2.78
CA TRP A 148 2.31 11.56 -1.49
C TRP A 148 3.08 10.78 -0.40
N VAL A 149 3.59 9.59 -0.72
CA VAL A 149 4.40 8.80 0.22
C VAL A 149 5.70 9.53 0.58
N THR A 150 6.35 10.16 -0.39
CA THR A 150 7.56 10.94 -0.16
C THR A 150 7.29 12.10 0.80
N GLU A 151 6.19 12.84 0.59
CA GLU A 151 5.73 13.90 1.48
C GLU A 151 5.42 13.36 2.88
N ASN A 152 4.71 12.24 3.00
CA ASN A 152 4.39 11.61 4.28
C ASN A 152 5.64 11.27 5.09
N VAL A 153 6.65 10.68 4.44
CA VAL A 153 7.96 10.40 5.07
C VAL A 153 8.67 11.69 5.51
N GLN A 154 8.59 12.78 4.72
CA GLN A 154 9.17 14.05 5.16
C GLN A 154 8.41 14.66 6.34
N MET A 155 7.08 14.53 6.41
CA MET A 155 6.30 15.06 7.53
C MET A 155 6.69 14.41 8.87
N GLU A 156 6.94 13.10 8.89
CA GLU A 156 7.39 12.40 10.10
C GLU A 156 8.76 12.90 10.62
N LYS A 157 9.58 13.55 9.78
CA LYS A 157 10.88 14.13 10.18
C LYS A 157 10.76 15.45 10.94
N LEU A 158 9.62 16.11 10.85
CA LEU A 158 9.46 17.50 11.30
C LEU A 158 8.87 17.62 12.70
N THR A 159 8.20 16.59 13.20
CA THR A 159 7.52 16.64 14.49
C THR A 159 7.66 15.34 15.27
N ASP A 160 7.88 15.47 16.58
CA ASP A 160 7.83 14.37 17.55
C ASP A 160 6.50 14.33 18.31
N TYR A 161 5.49 15.07 17.85
CA TYR A 161 4.18 15.10 18.49
C TYR A 161 3.48 13.74 18.34
N THR A 162 2.81 13.32 19.42
CA THR A 162 1.86 12.21 19.41
C THR A 162 0.80 12.44 20.49
N SER A 163 -0.45 12.15 20.16
CA SER A 163 -1.55 12.11 21.12
C SER A 163 -1.81 10.70 21.67
N ASP A 164 -1.01 9.70 21.26
CA ASP A 164 -1.19 8.32 21.72
C ASP A 164 -0.77 8.18 23.20
N PRO A 165 -1.69 7.85 24.12
CA PRO A 165 -1.36 7.65 25.53
C PRO A 165 -0.38 6.48 25.76
N ALA A 166 -0.31 5.50 24.85
CA ALA A 166 0.62 4.39 24.93
C ALA A 166 2.08 4.86 24.89
N TYR A 167 2.38 5.98 24.22
CA TYR A 167 3.71 6.56 24.20
C TYR A 167 4.19 6.95 25.62
N PHE A 168 3.37 7.69 26.37
CA PHE A 168 3.73 8.10 27.73
C PHE A 168 3.84 6.90 28.67
N ASN A 169 2.98 5.91 28.51
CA ASN A 169 3.04 4.68 29.30
C ASN A 169 4.34 3.90 29.04
N ASP A 170 4.72 3.70 27.77
CA ASP A 170 5.95 3.03 27.40
C ASP A 170 7.18 3.81 27.85
N TRP A 171 7.21 5.13 27.63
CA TRP A 171 8.32 5.98 28.05
C TRP A 171 8.50 5.97 29.57
N ASN A 172 7.44 6.18 30.36
CA ASN A 172 7.51 6.16 31.82
C ASN A 172 8.00 4.81 32.35
N ARG A 173 7.52 3.71 31.77
CA ARG A 173 7.94 2.35 32.14
C ARG A 173 9.41 2.11 31.83
N LEU A 174 9.89 2.55 30.67
CA LEU A 174 11.30 2.45 30.31
C LEU A 174 12.18 3.32 31.22
N MET A 175 11.74 4.54 31.52
CA MET A 175 12.45 5.48 32.41
C MET A 175 12.54 5.03 33.85
N ALA A 176 11.61 4.21 34.34
CA ALA A 176 11.66 3.65 35.69
C ALA A 176 12.93 2.82 35.96
N GLN A 177 13.63 2.37 34.91
CA GLN A 177 14.88 1.61 35.00
C GLN A 177 16.14 2.50 35.03
N GLN A 178 16.01 3.83 34.98
CA GLN A 178 17.16 4.73 34.87
C GLN A 178 18.13 4.60 36.06
N GLN A 179 17.61 4.48 37.28
CA GLN A 179 18.46 4.31 38.46
C GLN A 179 19.18 2.95 38.44
N GLU A 180 18.44 1.87 38.18
CA GLU A 180 19.00 0.52 38.07
C GLU A 180 20.11 0.45 37.00
N PHE A 181 19.91 1.14 35.86
CA PHE A 181 20.91 1.25 34.79
C PHE A 181 22.18 1.99 35.25
N MET A 182 22.03 3.08 36.00
CA MET A 182 23.18 3.83 36.52
C MET A 182 23.94 3.02 37.58
N ASP A 183 23.23 2.31 38.45
CA ASP A 183 23.84 1.45 39.46
C ASP A 183 24.65 0.31 38.81
N ALA A 184 24.11 -0.31 37.74
CA ALA A 184 24.82 -1.33 36.98
C ALA A 184 26.14 -0.83 36.36
N LEU A 185 26.13 0.40 35.83
CA LEU A 185 27.35 1.04 35.31
C LEU A 185 28.39 1.30 36.40
N GLU A 186 27.96 1.70 37.60
CA GLU A 186 28.82 1.96 38.75
C GLU A 186 29.41 0.68 39.36
N ASN A 187 28.62 -0.39 39.40
CA ASN A 187 29.03 -1.71 39.88
C ASN A 187 30.01 -2.43 38.93
N GLY A 188 30.13 -1.96 37.69
CA GLY A 188 31.05 -2.52 36.73
C GLY A 188 30.45 -3.66 35.90
N ASP A 189 29.13 -3.69 35.74
CA ASP A 189 28.42 -4.69 34.92
C ASP A 189 28.67 -4.49 33.42
N THR A 190 28.85 -5.58 32.69
CA THR A 190 29.14 -5.52 31.25
C THR A 190 27.90 -5.34 30.38
N GLU A 191 26.77 -5.85 30.86
CA GLU A 191 25.50 -5.95 30.17
C GLU A 191 24.37 -5.48 31.08
N PHE A 192 23.26 -5.04 30.48
CA PHE A 192 22.07 -4.61 31.20
C PHE A 192 20.82 -5.11 30.50
N GLN A 193 19.90 -5.69 31.27
CA GLN A 193 18.62 -6.17 30.74
C GLN A 193 17.59 -5.03 30.73
N ILE A 194 17.22 -4.56 29.55
CA ILE A 194 16.10 -3.61 29.41
C ILE A 194 14.80 -4.40 29.29
N LYS A 195 13.85 -4.16 30.19
CA LYS A 195 12.52 -4.78 30.19
C LYS A 195 11.88 -4.68 28.80
N ASP A 196 11.43 -5.83 28.28
CA ASP A 196 10.76 -6.03 26.98
C ASP A 196 11.58 -5.73 25.72
N LEU A 197 12.86 -5.38 25.87
CA LEU A 197 13.74 -5.03 24.75
C LEU A 197 14.96 -5.94 24.66
N GLY A 198 15.33 -6.60 25.77
CA GLY A 198 16.43 -7.55 25.81
C GLY A 198 17.69 -6.97 26.45
N GLU A 199 18.78 -7.70 26.28
CA GLU A 199 20.07 -7.39 26.86
C GLU A 199 20.87 -6.45 25.96
N VAL A 200 21.56 -5.47 26.57
CA VAL A 200 22.42 -4.51 25.88
C VAL A 200 23.79 -4.43 26.53
N ALA A 201 24.83 -4.29 25.72
CA ALA A 201 26.19 -4.10 26.22
C ALA A 201 26.39 -2.66 26.74
N ILE A 202 26.82 -2.53 27.99
CA ILE A 202 26.98 -1.23 28.68
C ILE A 202 28.42 -0.94 29.12
N ALA A 203 29.32 -1.93 29.07
CA ALA A 203 30.72 -1.79 29.50
C ALA A 203 31.42 -0.57 28.88
N GLY A 204 31.20 -0.33 27.58
CA GLY A 204 31.82 0.76 26.82
C GLY A 204 31.32 2.17 27.19
N LEU A 205 30.26 2.28 27.99
CA LEU A 205 29.63 3.56 28.35
C LEU A 205 30.27 4.24 29.56
N ARG A 206 31.02 3.50 30.40
CA ARG A 206 31.63 4.03 31.65
C ARG A 206 32.65 5.16 31.42
N LYS A 207 33.16 5.30 30.20
CA LYS A 207 34.07 6.38 29.80
C LYS A 207 33.40 7.75 29.64
N TYR A 208 32.07 7.81 29.69
CA TYR A 208 31.31 9.05 29.53
C TYR A 208 30.89 9.62 30.89
N GLU A 209 30.73 10.94 30.95
CA GLU A 209 30.31 11.67 32.15
C GLU A 209 28.86 11.29 32.53
N LYS A 210 28.57 11.14 33.83
CA LYS A 210 27.22 10.78 34.34
C LYS A 210 26.09 11.68 33.78
N PRO A 211 26.21 13.02 33.69
CA PRO A 211 25.15 13.85 33.14
C PRO A 211 24.83 13.56 31.66
N ILE A 212 25.83 13.17 30.87
CA ILE A 212 25.65 12.79 29.45
C ILE A 212 24.94 11.44 29.36
N LEU A 213 25.31 10.49 30.22
CA LEU A 213 24.70 9.15 30.26
C LEU A 213 23.22 9.23 30.63
N LEU A 214 22.85 10.04 31.62
CA LEU A 214 21.44 10.24 32.02
C LEU A 214 20.59 10.80 30.88
N GLN A 215 21.07 11.85 30.21
CA GLN A 215 20.38 12.46 29.07
C GLN A 215 20.30 11.51 27.87
N ALA A 216 21.38 10.78 27.58
CA ALA A 216 21.39 9.82 26.49
C ALA A 216 20.43 8.65 26.75
N PHE A 217 20.32 8.19 28.00
CA PHE A 217 19.38 7.15 28.38
C PHE A 217 17.94 7.63 28.18
N GLU A 218 17.63 8.84 28.64
CA GLU A 218 16.32 9.47 28.43
C GLU A 218 15.96 9.57 26.95
N LEU A 219 16.87 10.11 26.12
CA LEU A 219 16.68 10.20 24.67
C LEU A 219 16.45 8.82 24.03
N LYS A 220 17.23 7.81 24.42
CA LYS A 220 17.10 6.46 23.87
C LYS A 220 15.75 5.84 24.22
N MET A 221 15.33 5.92 25.49
CA MET A 221 14.03 5.39 25.92
C MET A 221 12.86 6.11 25.26
N ARG A 222 12.94 7.44 25.17
CA ARG A 222 11.95 8.26 24.46
C ARG A 222 11.88 7.86 22.98
N MET A 223 13.03 7.66 22.33
CA MET A 223 13.11 7.28 20.93
C MET A 223 12.52 5.89 20.68
N ILE A 224 12.81 4.92 21.55
CA ILE A 224 12.24 3.58 21.45
C ILE A 224 10.71 3.62 21.56
N ALA A 225 10.17 4.36 22.53
CA ALA A 225 8.72 4.50 22.70
C ALA A 225 8.08 5.19 21.49
N TYR A 226 8.68 6.30 21.02
CA TYR A 226 8.16 7.06 19.89
C TYR A 226 8.25 6.31 18.56
N TRP A 227 9.33 5.56 18.33
CA TRP A 227 9.57 4.85 17.09
C TRP A 227 8.46 3.84 16.78
N LYS A 228 7.91 3.16 17.79
CA LYS A 228 6.73 2.29 17.64
C LYS A 228 5.54 3.03 17.02
N ILE A 229 5.31 4.28 17.43
CA ILE A 229 4.23 5.13 16.92
C ILE A 229 4.48 5.52 15.46
N VAL A 230 5.73 5.84 15.11
CA VAL A 230 6.14 6.17 13.73
C VAL A 230 5.90 4.97 12.80
N LEU A 231 6.40 3.78 13.17
CA LEU A 231 6.23 2.57 12.36
C LEU A 231 4.75 2.24 12.14
N ARG A 232 3.92 2.35 13.19
CA ARG A 232 2.48 2.12 13.08
C ARG A 232 1.81 3.14 12.16
N ARG A 233 2.11 4.44 12.33
CA ARG A 233 1.59 5.52 11.46
C ARG A 233 1.93 5.30 9.99
N MET A 234 3.18 4.90 9.70
CA MET A 234 3.61 4.63 8.32
C MET A 234 2.80 3.50 7.66
N VAL A 235 2.36 2.50 8.42
CA VAL A 235 1.50 1.41 7.92
C VAL A 235 0.05 1.86 7.78
N ASP A 236 -0.51 2.48 8.82
CA ASP A 236 -1.91 2.92 8.84
C ASP A 236 -2.19 3.97 7.75
N PHE A 237 -1.33 4.97 7.61
CA PHE A 237 -1.48 6.01 6.58
C PHE A 237 -1.34 5.45 5.18
N MET A 238 -0.44 4.48 4.97
CA MET A 238 -0.29 3.81 3.68
C MET A 238 -1.55 3.02 3.31
N ALA A 239 -2.12 2.27 4.26
CA ALA A 239 -3.36 1.53 4.05
C ALA A 239 -4.53 2.46 3.69
N LEU A 240 -4.70 3.56 4.43
CA LEU A 240 -5.73 4.56 4.16
C LEU A 240 -5.57 5.21 2.79
N HIS A 241 -4.35 5.62 2.44
CA HIS A 241 -4.04 6.23 1.14
C HIS A 241 -4.35 5.27 -0.02
N LEU A 242 -3.87 4.03 0.06
CA LEU A 242 -4.10 3.03 -0.97
C LEU A 242 -5.59 2.74 -1.16
N GLN A 243 -6.35 2.56 -0.07
CA GLN A 243 -7.78 2.29 -0.16
C GLN A 243 -8.54 3.48 -0.77
N PHE A 244 -8.25 4.70 -0.33
CA PHE A 244 -8.86 5.91 -0.87
C PHE A 244 -8.54 6.10 -2.35
N CYS A 245 -7.29 5.94 -2.74
CA CYS A 245 -6.85 6.05 -4.12
C CYS A 245 -7.46 4.97 -5.01
N ALA A 246 -7.49 3.71 -4.57
CA ALA A 246 -8.09 2.61 -5.32
C ALA A 246 -9.60 2.84 -5.53
N GLN A 247 -10.31 3.29 -4.48
CA GLN A 247 -11.72 3.59 -4.58
C GLN A 247 -11.99 4.74 -5.57
N ASN A 248 -11.22 5.82 -5.51
CA ASN A 248 -11.37 6.95 -6.44
C ASN A 248 -11.02 6.58 -7.87
N LEU A 249 -9.96 5.80 -8.06
CA LEU A 249 -9.56 5.28 -9.36
C LEU A 249 -10.73 4.54 -10.01
N VAL A 250 -11.27 3.52 -9.34
CA VAL A 250 -12.32 2.66 -9.90
C VAL A 250 -13.64 3.42 -10.06
N ASN A 251 -14.01 4.26 -9.08
CA ASN A 251 -15.34 4.86 -9.07
C ASN A 251 -15.48 6.14 -9.87
N LYS A 252 -14.40 6.91 -10.00
CA LYS A 252 -14.42 8.23 -10.62
C LYS A 252 -13.48 8.30 -11.82
N GLU A 253 -12.18 8.14 -11.58
CA GLU A 253 -11.16 8.53 -12.54
C GLU A 253 -11.09 7.59 -13.77
N MET A 254 -11.34 6.29 -13.58
CA MET A 254 -11.29 5.32 -14.69
C MET A 254 -12.32 5.61 -15.77
N GLY A 255 -13.56 5.92 -15.37
CA GLY A 255 -14.61 6.26 -16.33
C GLY A 255 -14.29 7.55 -17.07
N GLU A 256 -13.82 8.57 -16.35
CA GLU A 256 -13.43 9.87 -16.91
C GLU A 256 -12.28 9.72 -17.92
N GLU A 257 -11.22 8.96 -17.58
CA GLU A 257 -10.07 8.75 -18.47
C GLU A 257 -10.46 7.98 -19.74
N ILE A 258 -11.27 6.92 -19.60
CA ILE A 258 -11.76 6.15 -20.76
C ILE A 258 -12.63 7.02 -21.66
N VAL A 259 -13.54 7.80 -21.08
CA VAL A 259 -14.38 8.74 -21.84
C VAL A 259 -13.50 9.75 -22.58
N ASN A 260 -12.56 10.40 -21.89
CA ASN A 260 -11.68 11.38 -22.51
C ASN A 260 -10.85 10.80 -23.67
N GLU A 261 -10.34 9.58 -23.52
CA GLU A 261 -9.62 8.89 -24.60
C GLU A 261 -10.53 8.56 -25.80
N LEU A 262 -11.78 8.17 -25.55
CA LEU A 262 -12.75 7.86 -26.61
C LEU A 262 -13.26 9.10 -27.35
N PHE A 263 -13.43 10.23 -26.66
CA PHE A 263 -13.92 11.48 -27.24
C PHE A 263 -12.80 12.42 -27.72
N GLY A 264 -11.55 12.17 -27.35
CA GLY A 264 -10.38 12.96 -27.78
C GLY A 264 -10.01 12.78 -29.26
N GLY A 265 -10.55 11.76 -29.94
CA GLY A 265 -10.48 11.59 -31.39
C GLY A 265 -11.77 12.05 -32.07
N ASN A 266 -11.66 12.88 -33.12
CA ASN A 266 -12.75 13.47 -33.92
C ASN A 266 -14.10 12.72 -33.83
N GLY A 267 -15.14 13.45 -33.39
CA GLY A 267 -16.44 13.00 -32.87
C GLY A 267 -17.39 12.19 -33.77
N GLY A 268 -16.87 11.29 -34.61
CA GLY A 268 -17.61 10.20 -35.26
C GLY A 268 -17.01 8.81 -34.99
N ALA A 269 -16.01 8.71 -34.10
CA ALA A 269 -15.18 7.51 -33.94
C ALA A 269 -15.80 6.40 -33.08
N ILE A 270 -16.74 6.70 -32.17
CA ILE A 270 -17.22 5.73 -31.18
C ILE A 270 -18.03 4.59 -31.81
N GLU A 271 -18.88 4.89 -32.81
CA GLU A 271 -19.63 3.84 -33.53
C GLU A 271 -18.68 2.93 -34.33
N GLY A 272 -17.61 3.49 -34.91
CA GLY A 272 -16.55 2.72 -35.56
C GLY A 272 -15.75 1.84 -34.58
N MET A 273 -15.62 2.28 -33.33
CA MET A 273 -14.91 1.52 -32.27
C MET A 273 -15.73 0.35 -31.72
N LEU A 274 -17.06 0.37 -31.88
CA LEU A 274 -17.97 -0.71 -31.48
C LEU A 274 -18.18 -1.76 -32.58
N VAL A 275 -17.33 -1.75 -33.62
CA VAL A 275 -17.32 -2.79 -34.64
C VAL A 275 -16.68 -4.06 -34.06
N GLU A 276 -17.42 -5.17 -34.12
CA GLU A 276 -16.95 -6.48 -33.70
C GLU A 276 -15.75 -6.94 -34.51
N SER A 277 -14.88 -7.74 -33.88
CA SER A 277 -13.81 -8.39 -34.62
C SER A 277 -14.38 -9.30 -35.73
N PRO A 278 -13.70 -9.45 -36.88
CA PRO A 278 -14.17 -10.30 -37.97
C PRO A 278 -14.46 -11.75 -37.53
N VAL A 279 -13.68 -12.26 -36.58
CA VAL A 279 -13.83 -13.60 -36.01
C VAL A 279 -15.13 -13.73 -35.21
N VAL A 280 -15.43 -12.74 -34.37
CA VAL A 280 -16.67 -12.71 -33.57
C VAL A 280 -17.89 -12.54 -34.48
N ALA A 281 -17.80 -11.65 -35.47
CA ALA A 281 -18.86 -11.43 -36.45
C ALA A 281 -19.21 -12.72 -37.22
N ALA A 282 -18.20 -13.43 -37.72
CA ALA A 282 -18.39 -14.71 -38.42
C ALA A 282 -18.97 -15.81 -37.51
N LYS A 283 -18.53 -15.87 -36.24
CA LYS A 283 -19.07 -16.82 -35.26
C LYS A 283 -20.54 -16.53 -34.96
N ARG A 284 -20.90 -15.26 -34.78
CA ARG A 284 -22.29 -14.83 -34.55
C ARG A 284 -23.17 -15.17 -35.75
N GLU A 285 -22.71 -14.93 -36.96
CA GLU A 285 -23.43 -15.28 -38.18
C GLU A 285 -23.72 -16.79 -38.26
N LYS A 286 -22.71 -17.62 -38.01
CA LYS A 286 -22.85 -19.09 -37.97
C LYS A 286 -23.84 -19.56 -36.90
N LEU A 287 -23.78 -18.97 -35.70
CA LEU A 287 -24.70 -19.28 -34.60
C LEU A 287 -26.14 -18.89 -34.95
N ASN A 288 -26.35 -17.70 -35.53
CA ASN A 288 -27.67 -17.27 -35.98
C ASN A 288 -28.24 -18.19 -37.07
N GLY A 289 -27.40 -18.63 -38.00
CA GLY A 289 -27.79 -19.65 -38.99
C GLY A 289 -28.24 -20.96 -38.32
N SER A 290 -27.48 -21.43 -37.33
CA SER A 290 -27.80 -22.66 -36.58
C SER A 290 -29.12 -22.53 -35.79
N ILE A 291 -29.32 -21.39 -35.12
CA ILE A 291 -30.56 -21.07 -34.38
C ILE A 291 -31.76 -21.05 -35.32
N LYS A 292 -31.61 -20.47 -36.52
CA LYS A 292 -32.68 -20.44 -37.53
C LYS A 292 -33.08 -21.86 -37.95
N VAL A 293 -32.12 -22.70 -38.30
CA VAL A 293 -32.38 -24.10 -38.69
C VAL A 293 -33.03 -24.89 -37.56
N LEU A 294 -32.57 -24.72 -36.32
CA LEU A 294 -33.16 -25.36 -35.14
C LEU A 294 -34.61 -24.91 -34.90
N THR A 295 -34.89 -23.62 -35.11
CA THR A 295 -36.24 -23.07 -34.98
C THR A 295 -37.18 -23.61 -36.06
N GLU A 296 -36.72 -23.68 -37.30
CA GLU A 296 -37.46 -24.30 -38.40
C GLU A 296 -37.74 -25.78 -38.14
N SER A 297 -36.73 -26.52 -37.67
CA SER A 297 -36.85 -27.94 -37.30
C SER A 297 -37.86 -28.15 -36.17
N LYS A 298 -37.82 -27.31 -35.13
CA LYS A 298 -38.81 -27.31 -34.04
C LYS A 298 -40.23 -27.10 -34.58
N ASN A 299 -40.43 -26.17 -35.50
CA ASN A 299 -41.74 -25.90 -36.10
C ASN A 299 -42.24 -27.06 -36.96
N VAL A 300 -41.36 -27.75 -37.68
CA VAL A 300 -41.72 -28.97 -38.42
C VAL A 300 -42.12 -30.09 -37.47
N LEU A 301 -41.35 -30.33 -36.41
CA LEU A 301 -41.68 -31.33 -35.40
C LEU A 301 -43.01 -31.03 -34.71
N ALA A 302 -43.30 -29.77 -34.39
CA ALA A 302 -44.60 -29.36 -33.85
C ALA A 302 -45.75 -29.75 -34.79
N LYS A 303 -45.63 -29.44 -36.09
CA LYS A 303 -46.64 -29.83 -37.09
C LYS A 303 -46.82 -31.35 -37.22
N ILE A 304 -45.74 -32.12 -37.09
CA ILE A 304 -45.81 -33.59 -37.10
C ILE A 304 -46.54 -34.10 -35.85
N MET A 305 -46.22 -33.57 -34.67
CA MET A 305 -46.90 -33.91 -33.42
C MET A 305 -48.40 -33.57 -33.46
N ASP A 306 -48.78 -32.40 -33.98
CA ASP A 306 -50.18 -32.01 -34.15
C ASP A 306 -50.94 -32.97 -35.07
N ARG A 307 -50.31 -33.44 -36.16
CA ARG A 307 -50.88 -34.44 -37.07
C ARG A 307 -51.03 -35.80 -36.41
N ILE A 308 -50.09 -36.22 -35.58
CA ILE A 308 -50.18 -37.47 -34.82
C ILE A 308 -51.32 -37.37 -33.80
N ALA A 309 -51.43 -36.25 -33.08
CA ALA A 309 -52.48 -36.04 -32.09
C ALA A 309 -53.90 -35.95 -32.69
N THR A 310 -54.04 -35.56 -33.95
CA THR A 310 -55.32 -35.48 -34.67
C THR A 310 -55.69 -36.75 -35.47
N SER A 311 -54.79 -37.75 -35.51
CA SER A 311 -55.01 -39.05 -36.17
C SER A 311 -55.27 -40.20 -35.19
N ILE A 312 -55.41 -39.89 -33.91
CA ILE A 312 -55.92 -40.76 -32.83
C ILE A 312 -57.34 -40.29 -32.49
#